data_AF-A0A2A2I111-F1
#
_entry.id   AF-A0A2A2I111-F1
#
_cell.length_a   1.000
_cell.length_b   1.000
_cell.length_c   1.000
_cell.angle_alpha   90.00
_cell.angle_beta   90.00
_cell.angle_gamma   90.00
#
_symmetry.space_group_name_H-M   'P 1'
#
loop_
_entity.id
_entity.type
_entity.pdbx_description
1 polymer ?
#
loop_
_entity_poly.entity_id
_entity_poly.type
_entity_poly.pdbx_seq_one_letter_code
_entity_poly.pdbx_strand_id
1 'polypeptide(L)'
;MLYEDIESENVAILASMGYERDPDSEEVETYFLKSLKDLGLTLPNEKEGLKIYAKALCEQIVSGDLEPEEGVRILESFYSKSDYEAIYSIWDELSEDLWMVNDRDGCIFNTGLSAENKNEYIKGVAAQFIELLETNLPDRFFYLCACPECGYIGENELEVIDKPWMPSKLYRIIYKRGQTQRAICANCKRPFPNNMSDYEGRKQYLSKKC
;
A
#
# COMPACT_ATOMS: atom_id res chain seq x y z
N MET A 1 26.33 -9.48 6.83
CA MET A 1 27.77 -9.70 6.59
C MET A 1 28.36 -8.38 6.15
N LEU A 2 29.19 -7.76 7.00
CA LEU A 2 30.10 -6.71 6.55
C LEU A 2 31.20 -7.41 5.74
N TYR A 3 31.63 -6.83 4.62
CA TYR A 3 32.69 -7.38 3.77
C TYR A 3 33.97 -7.52 4.62
N GLU A 4 34.36 -8.75 4.95
CA GLU A 4 35.41 -9.05 5.95
C GLU A 4 36.82 -8.59 5.54
N ASP A 5 37.01 -8.18 4.28
CA ASP A 5 38.31 -7.80 3.70
C ASP A 5 38.42 -6.31 3.31
N ILE A 6 37.48 -5.44 3.70
CA ILE A 6 37.51 -4.00 3.38
C ILE A 6 37.61 -3.17 4.66
N GLU A 7 38.81 -2.71 5.00
CA GLU A 7 39.01 -1.65 6.00
C GLU A 7 38.70 -0.28 5.35
N SER A 8 37.54 0.29 5.68
CA SER A 8 37.16 1.65 5.28
C SER A 8 37.07 2.55 6.51
N GLU A 9 37.91 3.59 6.54
CA GLU A 9 37.86 4.65 7.53
C GLU A 9 36.50 5.37 7.52
N ASN A 10 35.91 5.55 6.33
CA ASN A 10 34.61 6.21 6.18
C ASN A 10 33.48 5.39 6.79
N VAL A 11 33.52 4.05 6.66
CA VAL A 11 32.54 3.15 7.32
C VAL A 11 32.66 3.25 8.83
N ALA A 12 33.89 3.30 9.37
CA ALA A 12 34.11 3.44 10.81
C ALA A 12 33.60 4.79 11.33
N ILE A 13 33.84 5.89 10.60
CA ILE A 13 33.32 7.22 10.93
C ILE A 13 31.79 7.22 10.90
N LEU A 14 31.18 6.70 9.83
CA LEU A 14 29.73 6.62 9.72
C LEU A 14 29.10 5.80 10.85
N ALA A 15 29.71 4.66 11.22
CA ALA A 15 29.27 3.86 12.36
C ALA A 15 29.39 4.62 13.69
N SER A 16 30.44 5.44 13.85
CA SER A 16 30.62 6.26 15.06
C SER A 16 29.54 7.33 15.21
N MET A 17 29.09 7.92 14.10
CA MET A 17 28.00 8.92 14.08
C MET A 17 26.66 8.32 14.52
N GLY A 18 26.43 7.01 14.32
CA GLY A 18 25.26 6.31 14.83
C GLY A 18 25.14 6.28 16.37
N TYR A 19 26.21 6.59 17.09
CA TYR A 19 26.22 6.73 18.55
C TYR A 19 25.99 8.16 19.03
N GLU A 20 26.01 9.14 18.12
CA GLU A 20 25.75 10.53 18.46
C GLU A 20 24.26 10.73 18.72
N ARG A 21 23.95 11.66 19.63
CA ARG A 21 22.56 11.96 20.01
C ARG A 21 21.82 12.73 18.92
N ASP A 22 22.53 13.57 18.18
CA ASP A 22 21.99 14.46 17.15
C ASP A 22 23.06 14.67 16.06
N PRO A 23 23.35 13.62 15.26
CA PRO A 23 24.37 13.72 14.21
C PRO A 23 23.93 14.68 13.11
N ASP A 24 24.90 15.43 12.56
CA ASP A 24 24.63 16.35 11.45
C ASP A 24 24.24 15.56 10.18
N SER A 25 23.08 15.86 9.61
CA SER A 25 22.53 15.10 8.47
C SER A 25 23.36 15.25 7.20
N GLU A 26 24.00 16.41 6.97
CA GLU A 26 24.85 16.63 5.79
C GLU A 26 26.16 15.86 5.92
N GLU A 27 26.70 15.79 7.13
CA GLU A 27 27.89 15.00 7.45
C GLU A 27 27.61 13.50 7.32
N VAL A 28 26.49 13.01 7.86
CA VAL A 28 26.05 11.61 7.71
C VAL A 28 25.92 11.22 6.24
N GLU A 29 25.23 12.03 5.42
CA GLU A 29 25.09 11.77 3.99
C GLU A 29 26.45 11.75 3.29
N THR A 30 27.34 12.68 3.64
CA THR A 30 28.70 12.73 3.09
C THR A 30 29.49 11.45 3.37
N TYR A 31 29.47 10.95 4.61
CA TYR A 31 30.19 9.72 4.95
C TYR A 31 29.49 8.46 4.45
N PHE A 32 28.17 8.47 4.30
CA PHE A 32 27.43 7.41 3.64
C PHE A 32 27.87 7.27 2.18
N LEU A 33 27.89 8.35 1.40
CA LEU A 33 28.32 8.34 0.01
C LEU A 33 29.79 7.91 -0.16
N LYS A 34 30.67 8.35 0.74
CA LYS A 34 32.07 7.89 0.77
C LYS A 34 32.19 6.40 1.08
N SER A 35 31.41 5.91 2.05
CA SER A 35 31.39 4.49 2.42
C SER A 35 30.93 3.61 1.27
N LEU A 36 29.92 4.04 0.52
CA LEU A 36 29.48 3.32 -0.69
C LEU A 36 30.59 3.22 -1.73
N LYS A 37 31.32 4.33 -1.95
CA LYS A 37 32.46 4.35 -2.87
C LYS A 37 33.57 3.39 -2.43
N ASP A 38 33.92 3.39 -1.15
CA ASP A 38 34.95 2.51 -0.59
C ASP A 38 34.56 1.02 -0.73
N LEU A 39 33.27 0.71 -0.57
CA LEU A 39 32.71 -0.64 -0.70
C LEU A 39 32.43 -1.03 -2.16
N GLY A 40 32.66 -0.15 -3.14
CA GLY A 40 32.32 -0.40 -4.54
C GLY A 40 30.81 -0.58 -4.80
N LEU A 41 29.97 -0.02 -3.94
CA LEU A 41 28.52 -0.09 -4.03
C LEU A 41 27.95 1.11 -4.80
N THR A 42 26.85 0.87 -5.49
CA THR A 42 26.12 1.90 -6.22
C THR A 42 24.71 2.05 -5.67
N LEU A 43 24.23 3.28 -5.54
CA LEU A 43 22.84 3.52 -5.18
C LEU A 43 21.90 3.15 -6.32
N PRO A 44 20.75 2.52 -6.01
CA PRO A 44 19.67 2.42 -6.98
C PRO A 44 19.15 3.83 -7.32
N ASN A 45 18.43 3.95 -8.43
CA ASN A 45 17.64 5.16 -8.68
C ASN A 45 16.54 5.30 -7.62
N GLU A 46 16.00 6.50 -7.45
CA GLU A 46 15.02 6.83 -6.41
C GLU A 46 13.82 5.87 -6.39
N LYS A 47 13.22 5.58 -7.56
CA LYS A 47 12.08 4.68 -7.68
C LYS A 47 12.41 3.26 -7.21
N GLU A 48 13.55 2.73 -7.65
CA GLU A 48 14.00 1.41 -7.26
C GLU A 48 14.42 1.36 -5.78
N GLY A 49 15.04 2.42 -5.28
CA GLY A 49 15.38 2.58 -3.86
C GLY A 49 14.14 2.58 -2.96
N LEU A 50 13.10 3.34 -3.33
CA LEU A 50 11.81 3.34 -2.64
C LEU A 50 11.17 1.95 -2.65
N LYS A 51 11.20 1.25 -3.80
CA LYS A 51 10.67 -0.11 -3.91
C LYS A 51 11.39 -1.09 -2.98
N ILE A 52 12.72 -1.08 -3.01
CA ILE A 52 13.55 -1.94 -2.14
C ILE A 52 13.28 -1.63 -0.67
N TYR A 53 13.22 -0.35 -0.31
CA TYR A 53 13.01 0.05 1.07
C TYR A 53 11.59 -0.30 1.58
N ALA A 54 10.56 -0.06 0.77
CA ALA A 54 9.19 -0.44 1.10
C ALA A 54 9.07 -1.96 1.30
N LYS A 55 9.70 -2.75 0.42
CA LYS A 55 9.76 -4.21 0.56
C LYS A 55 10.44 -4.62 1.87
N ALA A 56 11.59 -4.05 2.19
CA ALA A 56 12.34 -4.36 3.41
C ALA A 56 11.54 -4.03 4.68
N LEU A 57 10.82 -2.89 4.71
CA LEU A 57 9.92 -2.55 5.81
C LEU A 57 8.79 -3.58 5.96
N CYS A 58 8.19 -4.01 4.84
CA CYS A 58 7.15 -5.05 4.86
C CYS A 58 7.69 -6.38 5.39
N GLU A 59 8.91 -6.78 5.00
CA GLU A 59 9.56 -7.99 5.51
C GLU A 59 9.79 -7.91 7.03
N GLN A 60 10.17 -6.72 7.55
CA GLN A 60 10.31 -6.48 8.99
C GLN A 60 8.97 -6.53 9.73
N ILE A 61 7.89 -6.00 9.13
CA ILE A 61 6.53 -6.12 9.70
C ILE A 61 6.11 -7.60 9.79
N VAL A 62 6.32 -8.36 8.72
CA VAL A 62 5.94 -9.78 8.64
C VAL A 62 6.73 -10.63 9.62
N SER A 63 8.03 -10.39 9.76
CA SER A 63 8.90 -11.10 10.71
C SER A 63 8.68 -10.67 12.18
N GLY A 64 8.10 -9.48 12.40
CA GLY A 64 7.88 -8.90 13.71
C GLY A 64 9.03 -8.05 14.24
N ASP A 65 10.04 -7.78 13.41
CA ASP A 65 11.16 -6.87 13.72
C ASP A 65 10.73 -5.40 13.71
N LEU A 66 9.64 -5.07 13.01
CA LEU A 66 8.99 -3.76 13.01
C LEU A 66 7.54 -3.89 13.49
N GLU A 67 7.14 -3.03 14.43
CA GLU A 67 5.76 -2.99 14.92
C GLU A 67 4.81 -2.63 13.76
N PRO A 68 3.67 -3.33 13.58
CA PRO A 68 2.80 -3.13 12.43
C PRO A 68 2.31 -1.69 12.21
N GLU A 69 1.78 -1.02 13.24
CA GLU A 69 1.24 0.34 13.09
C GLU A 69 2.36 1.37 12.82
N GLU A 70 3.52 1.20 13.45
CA GLU A 70 4.76 1.94 13.17
C GLU A 70 5.16 1.80 11.70
N GLY A 71 5.13 0.57 11.18
CA GLY A 71 5.44 0.28 9.79
C GLY A 71 4.49 1.01 8.82
N VAL A 72 3.18 1.00 9.10
CA VAL A 72 2.19 1.75 8.30
C VAL A 72 2.48 3.24 8.33
N ARG A 73 2.79 3.81 9.50
CA ARG A 73 3.11 5.24 9.63
C ARG A 73 4.33 5.66 8.79
N ILE A 74 5.31 4.78 8.62
CA ILE A 74 6.45 5.06 7.74
C ILE A 74 6.02 4.94 6.26
N LEU A 75 5.31 3.87 5.93
CA LEU A 75 4.91 3.50 4.57
C LEU A 75 3.87 4.42 3.95
N GLU A 76 2.95 5.03 4.73
CA GLU A 76 1.93 5.96 4.20
C GLU A 76 2.55 7.10 3.38
N SER A 77 3.71 7.60 3.84
CA SER A 77 4.39 8.73 3.20
C SER A 77 4.90 8.41 1.79
N PHE A 78 5.01 7.12 1.43
CA PHE A 78 5.56 6.68 0.16
C PHE A 78 4.64 7.03 -1.00
N TYR A 79 3.33 7.13 -0.79
CA TYR A 79 2.41 7.48 -1.87
C TYR A 79 2.74 8.87 -2.43
N SER A 80 2.88 9.88 -1.56
CA SER A 80 3.29 11.23 -1.99
C SER A 80 4.75 11.31 -2.48
N LYS A 81 5.67 10.52 -1.90
CA LYS A 81 7.09 10.51 -2.28
C LYS A 81 7.39 9.77 -3.58
N SER A 82 6.46 8.96 -4.07
CA SER A 82 6.61 8.18 -5.30
C SER A 82 5.91 8.80 -6.51
N ASP A 83 5.63 10.11 -6.48
CA ASP A 83 4.80 10.78 -7.50
C ASP A 83 3.43 10.10 -7.66
N TYR A 84 2.84 9.71 -6.54
CA TYR A 84 1.52 9.07 -6.47
C TYR A 84 1.44 7.75 -7.26
N GLU A 85 2.49 6.93 -7.20
CA GLU A 85 2.43 5.58 -7.75
C GLU A 85 1.34 4.76 -7.03
N ALA A 86 0.33 4.33 -7.80
CA ALA A 86 -0.89 3.74 -7.27
C ALA A 86 -0.67 2.54 -6.33
N ILE A 87 0.44 1.79 -6.48
CA ILE A 87 0.74 0.67 -5.57
C ILE A 87 0.93 1.10 -4.12
N TYR A 88 1.47 2.30 -3.89
CA TYR A 88 1.67 2.82 -2.54
C TYR A 88 0.41 3.40 -1.91
N SER A 89 -0.67 3.61 -2.69
CA SER A 89 -1.98 4.04 -2.14
C SER A 89 -2.54 3.05 -1.12
N ILE A 90 -2.15 1.78 -1.18
CA ILE A 90 -2.49 0.74 -0.19
C ILE A 90 -2.19 1.21 1.24
N TRP A 91 -1.06 1.90 1.45
CA TRP A 91 -0.62 2.33 2.77
C TRP A 91 -1.32 3.60 3.25
N ASP A 92 -1.59 4.52 2.33
CA ASP A 92 -2.39 5.74 2.58
C ASP A 92 -3.82 5.38 3.00
N GLU A 93 -4.48 4.50 2.23
CA GLU A 93 -5.83 4.01 2.50
C GLU A 93 -5.91 3.19 3.80
N LEU A 94 -4.89 2.36 4.08
CA LEU A 94 -4.82 1.60 5.33
C LEU A 94 -4.62 2.49 6.56
N SER A 95 -3.81 3.54 6.45
CA SER A 95 -3.60 4.50 7.55
C SER A 95 -4.90 5.22 7.93
N GLU A 96 -5.66 5.70 6.93
CA GLU A 96 -6.99 6.31 7.12
C GLU A 96 -7.95 5.34 7.82
N ASP A 97 -8.01 4.08 7.39
CA ASP A 97 -8.87 3.08 8.01
C ASP A 97 -8.44 2.72 9.44
N LEU A 98 -7.14 2.69 9.74
CA LEU A 98 -6.65 2.48 11.10
C LEU A 98 -7.07 3.63 12.02
N TRP A 99 -7.01 4.88 11.55
CA TRP A 99 -7.54 6.02 12.30
C TRP A 99 -9.04 5.86 12.58
N MET A 100 -9.82 5.45 11.59
CA MET A 100 -11.27 5.24 11.74
C MET A 100 -11.64 4.10 12.67
N VAL A 101 -10.95 2.96 12.58
CA VAL A 101 -11.19 1.80 13.45
C VAL A 101 -10.92 2.17 14.91
N ASN A 102 -9.93 3.01 15.18
CA ASN A 102 -9.61 3.46 16.53
C ASN A 102 -10.62 4.49 17.09
N ASP A 103 -11.28 5.30 16.27
CA ASP A 103 -12.14 6.43 16.72
C ASP A 103 -13.65 6.24 16.48
N ARG A 104 -14.06 5.50 15.44
CA ARG A 104 -15.43 5.52 14.89
C ARG A 104 -16.07 4.16 14.61
N ASP A 105 -15.39 3.07 14.95
CA ASP A 105 -15.87 1.68 14.75
C ASP A 105 -16.27 1.40 13.30
N GLY A 106 -15.28 1.43 12.40
CA GLY A 106 -15.46 1.07 10.98
C GLY A 106 -14.26 1.38 10.10
N CYS A 107 -14.32 0.94 8.85
CA CYS A 107 -13.34 1.16 7.78
C CYS A 107 -14.06 1.48 6.46
N ILE A 108 -13.36 2.14 5.54
CA ILE A 108 -13.85 2.56 4.21
C ILE A 108 -13.28 1.66 3.12
N PHE A 109 -11.98 1.36 3.16
CA PHE A 109 -11.24 0.76 2.05
C PHE A 109 -10.83 -0.70 2.29
N ASN A 110 -10.62 -1.08 3.56
CA ASN A 110 -10.04 -2.36 3.97
C ASN A 110 -11.08 -3.21 4.68
N THR A 111 -11.91 -3.89 3.88
CA THR A 111 -12.96 -4.79 4.37
C THR A 111 -12.39 -5.81 5.35
N GLY A 112 -13.04 -5.94 6.50
CA GLY A 112 -12.66 -6.89 7.54
C GLY A 112 -11.58 -6.40 8.50
N LEU A 113 -11.02 -5.20 8.34
CA LEU A 113 -10.18 -4.57 9.34
C LEU A 113 -11.01 -4.22 10.59
N SER A 114 -10.51 -4.56 11.78
CA SER A 114 -11.12 -4.24 13.07
C SER A 114 -10.05 -3.97 14.14
N ALA A 115 -10.46 -3.41 15.29
CA ALA A 115 -9.53 -3.11 16.38
C ALA A 115 -8.88 -4.38 16.95
N GLU A 116 -9.59 -5.50 16.90
CA GLU A 116 -9.12 -6.79 17.42
C GLU A 116 -8.12 -7.48 16.49
N ASN A 117 -8.18 -7.21 15.19
CA ASN A 117 -7.36 -7.91 14.20
C ASN A 117 -6.30 -7.04 13.52
N LYS A 118 -6.26 -5.73 13.78
CA LYS A 118 -5.43 -4.76 13.04
C LYS A 118 -3.97 -5.20 12.85
N ASN A 119 -3.32 -5.74 13.88
CA ASN A 119 -1.91 -6.14 13.78
C ASN A 119 -1.71 -7.30 12.79
N GLU A 120 -2.58 -8.31 12.83
CA GLU A 120 -2.53 -9.44 11.91
C GLU A 120 -3.00 -9.04 10.50
N TYR A 121 -3.94 -8.10 10.41
CA TYR A 121 -4.38 -7.53 9.15
C TYR A 121 -3.23 -6.78 8.45
N ILE A 122 -2.52 -5.90 9.16
CA ILE A 122 -1.36 -5.16 8.63
C ILE A 122 -0.27 -6.13 8.15
N LYS A 123 0.05 -7.18 8.93
CA LYS A 123 0.99 -8.22 8.48
C LYS A 123 0.51 -8.92 7.20
N GLY A 124 -0.78 -9.21 7.10
CA GLY A 124 -1.39 -9.76 5.89
C GLY A 124 -1.25 -8.84 4.69
N VAL A 125 -1.47 -7.54 4.87
CA VAL A 125 -1.27 -6.51 3.83
C VAL A 125 0.20 -6.41 3.45
N ALA A 126 1.13 -6.41 4.41
CA ALA A 126 2.57 -6.36 4.16
C ALA A 126 3.07 -7.57 3.35
N ALA A 127 2.66 -8.79 3.73
CA ALA A 127 2.97 -10.00 2.97
C ALA A 127 2.43 -9.93 1.54
N GLN A 128 1.19 -9.48 1.39
CA GLN A 128 0.56 -9.30 0.09
C GLN A 128 1.28 -8.23 -0.75
N PHE A 129 1.70 -7.13 -0.15
CA PHE A 129 2.40 -6.04 -0.82
C PHE A 129 3.73 -6.50 -1.43
N ILE A 130 4.49 -7.33 -0.69
CA ILE A 130 5.72 -7.94 -1.20
C ILE A 130 5.45 -8.72 -2.49
N GLU A 131 4.41 -9.55 -2.50
CA GLU A 131 4.02 -10.33 -3.69
C GLU A 131 3.58 -9.42 -4.87
N LEU A 132 2.88 -8.33 -4.58
CA LEU A 132 2.47 -7.36 -5.60
C LEU A 132 3.66 -6.65 -6.26
N LEU A 133 4.70 -6.31 -5.48
CA LEU A 133 5.93 -5.69 -5.99
C LEU A 133 6.70 -6.59 -6.97
N GLU A 134 6.52 -7.90 -6.87
CA GLU A 134 7.17 -8.92 -7.70
C GLU A 134 6.29 -9.39 -8.86
N THR A 135 5.01 -9.03 -8.83
CA THR A 135 4.04 -9.43 -9.83
C THR A 135 3.98 -8.41 -10.98
N ASN A 136 3.93 -8.91 -12.22
CA ASN A 136 3.50 -8.08 -13.35
C ASN A 136 1.99 -7.82 -13.24
N LEU A 137 1.64 -6.67 -12.68
CA LEU A 137 0.26 -6.21 -12.52
C LEU A 137 -0.27 -5.65 -13.86
N PRO A 138 -1.55 -5.88 -14.19
CA PRO A 138 -2.16 -5.28 -15.37
C PRO A 138 -2.26 -3.76 -15.22
N ASP A 139 -2.36 -3.07 -16.35
CA ASP A 139 -2.60 -1.62 -16.36
C ASP A 139 -3.84 -1.28 -15.54
N ARG A 140 -3.76 -0.16 -14.81
CA ARG A 140 -4.84 0.34 -13.95
C ARG A 140 -5.34 -0.72 -12.96
N PHE A 141 -4.46 -1.60 -12.47
CA PHE A 141 -4.79 -2.70 -11.56
C PHE A 141 -5.74 -2.29 -10.42
N PHE A 142 -5.47 -1.17 -9.75
CA PHE A 142 -6.28 -0.64 -8.63
C PHE A 142 -7.68 -0.16 -9.02
N TYR A 143 -8.00 -0.05 -10.32
CA TYR A 143 -9.37 0.21 -10.82
C TYR A 143 -10.13 -1.07 -11.19
N LEU A 144 -9.48 -2.22 -11.12
CA LEU A 144 -10.10 -3.50 -11.42
C LEU A 144 -10.85 -4.05 -10.21
N CYS A 145 -11.72 -5.01 -10.46
CA CYS A 145 -12.39 -5.79 -9.44
C CYS A 145 -12.32 -7.28 -9.77
N ALA A 146 -12.35 -8.11 -8.73
CA ALA A 146 -12.53 -9.55 -8.82
C ALA A 146 -13.95 -9.93 -8.40
N CYS A 147 -14.67 -10.62 -9.28
CA CYS A 147 -15.98 -11.15 -8.94
C CYS A 147 -15.83 -12.48 -8.19
N PRO A 148 -16.29 -12.60 -6.94
CA PRO A 148 -16.20 -13.86 -6.18
C PRO A 148 -17.12 -14.97 -6.71
N GLU A 149 -18.09 -14.66 -7.56
CA GLU A 149 -19.07 -15.64 -8.06
C GLU A 149 -18.70 -16.25 -9.41
N CYS A 150 -18.49 -15.41 -10.43
CA CYS A 150 -18.12 -15.88 -11.77
C CYS A 150 -16.62 -15.86 -12.03
N GLY A 151 -15.83 -15.28 -11.12
CA GLY A 151 -14.38 -15.22 -11.23
C GLY A 151 -13.84 -14.19 -12.22
N TYR A 152 -14.69 -13.38 -12.86
CA TYR A 152 -14.28 -12.29 -13.73
C TYR A 152 -13.33 -11.31 -13.01
N ILE A 153 -12.26 -10.91 -13.70
CA ILE A 153 -11.33 -9.86 -13.27
C ILE A 153 -11.33 -8.77 -14.35
N GLY A 154 -11.69 -7.55 -13.97
CA GLY A 154 -11.77 -6.42 -14.88
C GLY A 154 -12.46 -5.22 -14.23
N GLU A 155 -12.70 -4.15 -14.98
CA GLU A 155 -13.48 -3.01 -14.46
C GLU A 155 -14.92 -3.43 -14.12
N ASN A 156 -15.48 -2.83 -13.08
CA ASN A 156 -16.89 -3.00 -12.74
C ASN A 156 -17.78 -2.13 -13.64
N GLU A 157 -19.05 -2.52 -13.74
CA GLU A 157 -20.10 -1.62 -14.24
C GLU A 157 -20.79 -0.91 -13.07
N LEU A 158 -21.58 0.11 -13.37
CA LEU A 158 -22.40 0.82 -12.39
C LEU A 158 -23.88 0.57 -12.68
N GLU A 159 -24.62 0.13 -11.68
CA GLU A 159 -26.07 0.00 -11.73
C GLU A 159 -26.73 1.09 -10.88
N VAL A 160 -27.66 1.82 -11.48
CA VAL A 160 -28.49 2.79 -10.74
C VAL A 160 -29.53 2.04 -9.91
N ILE A 161 -29.45 2.18 -8.59
CA ILE A 161 -30.39 1.56 -7.64
C ILE A 161 -31.71 2.33 -7.62
N ASP A 162 -31.59 3.65 -7.51
CA ASP A 162 -32.75 4.53 -7.62
C ASP A 162 -33.21 4.55 -9.08
N LYS A 163 -34.29 3.84 -9.40
CA LYS A 163 -34.99 3.90 -10.70
C LYS A 163 -36.16 4.87 -10.61
N PRO A 164 -35.94 6.19 -10.45
CA PRO A 164 -37.03 7.13 -10.32
C PRO A 164 -37.81 7.19 -11.64
N TRP A 165 -39.10 7.43 -11.53
CA TRP A 165 -39.98 7.71 -12.67
C TRP A 165 -39.65 9.04 -13.37
N MET A 166 -38.78 9.87 -12.76
CA MET A 166 -38.45 11.22 -13.21
C MET A 166 -36.97 11.36 -13.64
N PRO A 167 -36.63 12.34 -14.49
CA PRO A 167 -35.25 12.66 -14.87
C PRO A 167 -34.32 12.94 -13.68
N SER A 168 -33.04 12.58 -13.82
CA SER A 168 -32.00 12.71 -12.77
C SER A 168 -31.85 14.13 -12.21
N LYS A 169 -31.94 15.16 -13.06
CA LYS A 169 -31.90 16.57 -12.62
C LYS A 169 -33.03 16.91 -11.66
N LEU A 170 -34.25 16.43 -11.92
CA LEU A 170 -35.42 16.66 -11.07
C LEU A 170 -35.32 15.88 -9.76
N TYR A 171 -34.85 14.63 -9.83
CA TYR A 171 -34.57 13.83 -8.63
C TYR A 171 -33.60 14.56 -7.69
N ARG A 172 -32.51 15.11 -8.24
CA ARG A 172 -31.52 15.85 -7.45
C ARG A 172 -32.07 17.12 -6.81
N ILE A 173 -32.98 17.83 -7.48
CA ILE A 173 -33.62 19.03 -6.93
C ILE A 173 -34.57 18.66 -5.78
N ILE A 174 -35.42 17.65 -5.98
CA ILE A 174 -36.46 17.27 -5.01
C ILE A 174 -35.85 16.62 -3.77
N TYR A 175 -34.96 15.65 -3.96
CA TYR A 175 -34.40 14.86 -2.87
C TYR A 175 -33.07 15.41 -2.34
N LYS A 176 -32.55 16.49 -2.93
CA LYS A 176 -31.27 17.12 -2.58
C LYS A 176 -30.09 16.14 -2.54
N ARG A 177 -30.16 15.04 -3.31
CA ARG A 177 -29.12 14.01 -3.44
C ARG A 177 -29.06 13.44 -4.85
N GLY A 178 -27.92 12.90 -5.24
CA GLY A 178 -27.79 12.15 -6.51
C GLY A 178 -28.54 10.81 -6.46
N GLN A 179 -28.78 10.21 -7.63
CA GLN A 179 -29.23 8.82 -7.68
C GLN A 179 -28.11 7.91 -7.15
N THR A 180 -28.49 6.97 -6.31
CA THR A 180 -27.57 5.99 -5.73
C THR A 180 -27.20 4.97 -6.79
N GLN A 181 -25.91 4.68 -6.90
CA GLN A 181 -25.37 3.66 -7.78
C GLN A 181 -24.64 2.61 -6.96
N ARG A 182 -24.57 1.39 -7.48
CA ARG A 182 -23.71 0.33 -6.95
C ARG A 182 -22.80 -0.21 -8.04
N ALA A 183 -21.60 -0.60 -7.64
CA ALA A 183 -20.73 -1.40 -8.50
C ALA A 183 -21.35 -2.78 -8.72
N ILE A 184 -21.30 -3.27 -9.97
CA ILE A 184 -21.73 -4.61 -10.36
C ILE A 184 -20.64 -5.26 -11.23
N CYS A 185 -20.52 -6.58 -11.16
CA CYS A 185 -19.64 -7.33 -12.05
C CYS A 185 -20.10 -7.15 -13.50
N ALA A 186 -19.19 -6.76 -14.40
CA ALA A 186 -19.50 -6.59 -15.82
C ALA A 186 -20.00 -7.89 -16.48
N ASN A 187 -19.53 -9.06 -16.02
CA ASN A 187 -19.89 -10.36 -16.57
C ASN A 187 -21.23 -10.91 -16.03
N CYS A 188 -21.34 -11.18 -14.72
CA CYS A 188 -22.53 -11.83 -14.14
C CYS A 188 -23.52 -10.88 -13.44
N LYS A 189 -23.25 -9.56 -13.45
CA LYS A 189 -24.09 -8.51 -12.80
C LYS A 189 -24.25 -8.66 -11.28
N ARG A 190 -23.47 -9.52 -10.63
CA ARG A 190 -23.40 -9.60 -9.16
C ARG A 190 -23.02 -8.23 -8.58
N PRO A 191 -23.73 -7.72 -7.56
CA PRO A 191 -23.37 -6.46 -6.91
C PRO A 191 -22.10 -6.59 -6.07
N PHE A 192 -21.39 -5.47 -5.92
CA PHE A 192 -20.20 -5.32 -5.07
C PHE A 192 -19.11 -6.37 -5.36
N PRO A 193 -18.55 -6.41 -6.59
CA PRO A 193 -17.33 -7.18 -6.81
C PRO A 193 -16.18 -6.61 -5.96
N ASN A 194 -15.22 -7.45 -5.57
CA ASN A 194 -14.14 -7.05 -4.68
C ASN A 194 -13.15 -6.15 -5.42
N ASN A 195 -12.95 -4.92 -4.96
CA ASN A 195 -12.05 -3.94 -5.59
C ASN A 195 -10.56 -4.28 -5.30
N MET A 196 -9.64 -4.07 -6.25
CA MET A 196 -8.20 -4.26 -6.02
C MET A 196 -7.55 -3.22 -5.09
N SER A 197 -8.20 -2.10 -4.81
CA SER A 197 -7.83 -1.22 -3.67
C SER A 197 -8.13 -1.86 -2.31
N ASP A 198 -9.03 -2.85 -2.26
CA ASP A 198 -9.33 -3.59 -1.03
C ASP A 198 -8.45 -4.85 -0.92
N TYR A 199 -8.05 -5.18 0.31
CA TYR A 199 -7.23 -6.37 0.62
C TYR A 199 -7.82 -7.68 0.09
N GLU A 200 -9.13 -7.90 0.23
CA GLU A 200 -9.80 -9.12 -0.22
C GLU A 200 -9.86 -9.22 -1.74
N GLY A 201 -9.96 -8.10 -2.45
CA GLY A 201 -9.85 -8.08 -3.90
C GLY A 201 -8.48 -8.51 -4.38
N ARG A 202 -7.41 -7.96 -3.79
CA ARG A 202 -6.03 -8.34 -4.11
C ARG A 202 -5.74 -9.79 -3.74
N LYS A 203 -6.22 -10.25 -2.59
CA LYS A 203 -6.06 -11.64 -2.12
C LYS A 203 -6.73 -12.61 -3.08
N GLN A 204 -7.94 -12.30 -3.53
CA GLN A 204 -8.64 -13.10 -4.52
C GLN A 204 -7.87 -13.14 -5.85
N TYR A 205 -7.31 -12.02 -6.30
CA TYR A 205 -6.51 -11.95 -7.52
C TYR A 205 -5.26 -12.84 -7.45
N LEU A 206 -4.49 -12.73 -6.37
CA LEU A 206 -3.25 -13.48 -6.18
C LEU A 206 -3.52 -14.98 -6.01
N SER A 207 -4.59 -15.37 -5.30
CA SER A 207 -4.97 -16.77 -5.11
C SER A 207 -5.27 -17.55 -6.40
N LYS A 208 -5.56 -16.85 -7.50
CA LYS A 208 -5.81 -17.46 -8.82
C LYS A 208 -4.56 -17.62 -9.69
N LYS A 209 -3.46 -16.98 -9.30
CA LYS A 209 -2.20 -17.04 -10.05
C LYS A 209 -1.27 -18.17 -9.59
N CYS A 210 -1.49 -18.73 -8.40
CA CYS A 210 -0.85 -19.93 -7.87
C CYS A 210 -1.61 -21.20 -8.30
#